data_AF-A0A554J9L2-F1
#
_entry.id   AF-A0A554J9L2-F1
#
_cell.length_a   1.000
_cell.length_b   1.000
_cell.length_c   1.000
_cell.angle_alpha   90.00
_cell.angle_beta   90.00
_cell.angle_gamma   90.00
#
_symmetry.space_group_name_H-M   'P 1'
#
loop_
_entity.id
_entity.type
_entity.pdbx_description
1 polymer ?
#
loop_
_entity_poly.entity_id
_entity_poly.type
_entity_poly.pdbx_seq_one_letter_code
_entity_poly.pdbx_strand_id
1 'polypeptide(L)'
;MARDWWQKGRAFDLWSIPHFLFGILMGFVPALVDSVSFSFALVLTLVLAVLWELFEMRVGIRETVLNSLLDVFLPVAAYIITSYVLLLQPYHREDIAVVSIAVLILYLFTNISGWLAYRRRSRDFTY
;
A
#
# COMPACT_ATOMS: atom_id res chain seq x y z
N MET A 1 25.77 0.70 -14.97
CA MET A 1 24.72 0.01 -14.19
C MET A 1 23.55 0.96 -14.06
N ALA A 2 22.34 0.58 -14.49
CA ALA A 2 21.15 1.40 -14.23
C ALA A 2 20.96 1.50 -12.71
N ARG A 3 20.60 2.68 -12.19
CA ARG A 3 20.24 2.83 -10.77
C ARG A 3 19.05 1.92 -10.48
N ASP A 4 19.20 1.02 -9.52
CA ASP A 4 18.10 0.22 -9.02
C ASP A 4 17.37 1.03 -7.94
N TRP A 5 16.35 1.77 -8.38
CA TRP A 5 15.56 2.62 -7.49
C TRP A 5 14.77 1.81 -6.45
N TRP A 6 14.58 0.51 -6.70
CA TRP A 6 13.93 -0.45 -5.79
C TRP A 6 14.92 -1.11 -4.84
N GLN A 7 16.14 -0.54 -4.70
CA GLN A 7 17.07 -0.93 -3.65
C GLN A 7 16.51 -0.60 -2.27
N LYS A 8 16.79 -1.51 -1.35
CA LYS A 8 16.30 -1.49 0.02
C LYS A 8 16.72 -0.21 0.74
N GLY A 9 15.75 0.47 1.35
CA GLY A 9 15.99 1.52 2.32
C GLY A 9 16.23 0.96 3.72
N ARG A 10 16.60 1.83 4.66
CA ARG A 10 16.69 1.46 6.08
C ARG A 10 15.38 1.64 6.84
N ALA A 11 14.50 2.52 6.36
CA ALA A 11 13.26 2.90 7.03
C ALA A 11 12.12 3.16 6.02
N PHE A 12 12.35 4.06 5.05
CA PHE A 12 11.46 4.29 3.92
C PHE A 12 12.17 3.99 2.62
N ASP A 13 11.49 3.31 1.70
CA ASP A 13 11.92 3.16 0.32
C ASP A 13 10.72 3.09 -0.64
N LEU A 14 10.98 2.71 -1.90
CA LEU A 14 9.92 2.59 -2.90
C LEU A 14 8.94 1.46 -2.59
N TRP A 15 9.31 0.47 -1.77
CA TRP A 15 8.41 -0.60 -1.33
C TRP A 15 7.37 -0.08 -0.36
N SER A 16 7.64 0.99 0.40
CA SER A 16 6.64 1.64 1.24
C SER A 16 5.49 2.33 0.46
N ILE A 17 5.70 2.70 -0.81
CA ILE A 17 4.71 3.42 -1.62
C ILE A 17 3.43 2.60 -1.84
N PRO A 18 3.46 1.34 -2.32
CA PRO A 18 2.24 0.55 -2.45
C PRO A 18 1.46 0.39 -1.14
N HIS A 19 2.12 0.35 0.02
CA HIS A 19 1.45 0.27 1.33
C HIS A 19 0.71 1.56 1.65
N PHE A 20 1.33 2.71 1.40
CA PHE A 20 0.65 4.01 1.51
C PHE A 20 -0.60 4.08 0.62
N LEU A 21 -0.44 3.73 -0.66
CA LEU A 21 -1.53 3.77 -1.65
C LEU A 21 -2.66 2.78 -1.31
N PHE A 22 -2.32 1.61 -0.78
CA PHE A 22 -3.29 0.64 -0.29
C PHE A 22 -4.15 1.23 0.84
N GLY A 23 -3.54 1.93 1.80
CA GLY A 23 -4.27 2.63 2.85
C GLY A 23 -5.24 3.69 2.33
N ILE A 24 -4.82 4.48 1.33
CA ILE A 24 -5.71 5.45 0.65
C ILE A 24 -6.90 4.72 0.00
N LEU A 25 -6.65 3.66 -0.76
CA LEU A 25 -7.70 2.88 -1.42
C LEU A 25 -8.71 2.33 -0.42
N MET A 26 -8.22 1.76 0.67
CA MET A 26 -9.08 1.27 1.75
C MET A 26 -9.88 2.41 2.40
N GLY A 27 -9.32 3.62 2.49
CA GLY A 27 -10.00 4.80 3.01
C GLY A 27 -11.17 5.26 2.13
N PHE A 28 -11.11 5.02 0.81
CA PHE A 28 -12.23 5.29 -0.09
C PHE A 28 -13.37 4.27 0.00
N VAL A 29 -13.10 3.04 0.45
CA VAL A 29 -14.09 1.94 0.42
C VAL A 29 -15.39 2.30 1.15
N PRO A 30 -15.39 2.82 2.39
CA PRO A 30 -16.64 3.17 3.09
C PRO A 30 -17.46 4.26 2.38
N ALA A 31 -16.81 5.15 1.62
CA ALA A 31 -17.48 6.19 0.86
C ALA A 31 -18.04 5.71 -0.50
N LEU A 32 -17.51 4.59 -1.00
CA LEU A 32 -17.91 3.99 -2.28
C LEU A 32 -18.81 2.77 -2.13
N VAL A 33 -18.87 2.17 -0.94
CA VAL A 33 -19.61 0.93 -0.65
C VAL A 33 -20.43 1.14 0.63
N ASP A 34 -21.72 1.41 0.45
CA ASP A 34 -22.63 1.84 1.54
C ASP A 34 -22.78 0.79 2.67
N SER A 35 -22.47 -0.47 2.40
CA SER A 35 -22.52 -1.56 3.39
C SER A 35 -21.26 -1.70 4.25
N VAL A 36 -20.20 -0.93 3.95
CA VAL A 36 -18.91 -1.01 4.63
C VAL A 36 -18.76 0.16 5.59
N SER A 37 -18.69 -0.12 6.89
CA SER A 37 -18.41 0.91 7.88
C SER A 37 -16.92 1.29 7.92
N PHE A 38 -16.62 2.54 8.30
CA PHE A 38 -15.24 3.00 8.52
C PHE A 38 -14.51 2.16 9.59
N SER A 39 -15.19 1.72 10.65
CA SER A 39 -14.53 0.89 11.66
C SER A 39 -14.16 -0.48 11.11
N PHE A 40 -15.03 -1.09 10.30
CA PHE A 40 -14.74 -2.38 9.67
C PHE A 40 -13.59 -2.27 8.66
N ALA A 41 -13.60 -1.25 7.81
CA ALA A 41 -12.53 -1.03 6.83
C ALA A 41 -11.17 -0.75 7.51
N LEU A 42 -11.14 -0.06 8.65
CA LEU A 42 -9.92 0.14 9.45
C LEU A 42 -9.33 -1.19 9.93
N VAL A 43 -10.16 -2.04 10.56
CA VAL A 43 -9.72 -3.35 11.04
C VAL A 43 -9.23 -4.21 9.89
N LEU A 44 -9.97 -4.21 8.77
CA LEU A 44 -9.59 -4.94 7.56
C LEU A 44 -8.26 -4.43 6.99
N THR A 45 -8.03 -3.12 6.96
CA THR A 45 -6.77 -2.50 6.50
C THR A 45 -5.59 -2.99 7.33
N LEU A 46 -5.71 -2.96 8.67
CA LEU A 46 -4.65 -3.43 9.57
C LEU A 46 -4.36 -4.92 9.36
N VAL A 47 -5.40 -5.75 9.28
CA VAL A 47 -5.24 -7.20 9.07
C VAL A 47 -4.54 -7.48 7.74
N LEU A 48 -4.97 -6.84 6.65
CA LEU A 48 -4.38 -7.04 5.33
C LEU A 48 -2.94 -6.52 5.27
N ALA A 49 -2.63 -5.39 5.91
CA ALA A 49 -1.26 -4.87 5.98
C ALA A 49 -0.31 -5.86 6.69
N VAL A 50 -0.74 -6.40 7.83
CA VAL A 50 0.04 -7.43 8.55
C VAL A 50 0.19 -8.70 7.72
N LEU A 51 -0.88 -9.17 7.09
CA LEU A 51 -0.83 -10.38 6.25
C LEU A 51 0.09 -10.20 5.04
N TRP A 52 0.15 -8.99 4.47
CA TRP A 52 1.05 -8.68 3.35
C TRP A 52 2.52 -8.74 3.78
N GLU A 53 2.89 -8.10 4.89
CA GLU A 53 4.25 -8.23 5.45
C GLU A 53 4.64 -9.69 5.74
N LEU A 54 3.71 -10.46 6.31
CA LEU A 54 3.93 -11.89 6.55
C LEU A 54 4.16 -12.65 5.25
N PHE A 55 3.47 -12.27 4.16
CA PHE A 55 3.68 -12.84 2.85
C PHE A 55 5.05 -12.45 2.28
N GLU A 56 5.46 -11.19 2.37
CA GLU A 56 6.75 -10.69 1.90
C GLU A 56 7.93 -11.40 2.59
N MET A 57 7.84 -11.56 3.90
CA MET A 57 8.82 -12.34 4.68
C MET A 57 8.89 -13.80 4.19
N ARG A 58 7.75 -14.42 3.85
CA ARG A 58 7.73 -15.80 3.32
C ARG A 58 8.33 -15.94 1.94
N VAL A 59 8.16 -14.95 1.06
CA VAL A 59 8.73 -14.98 -0.30
C VAL A 59 10.18 -14.51 -0.37
N GLY A 60 10.79 -14.18 0.77
CA GLY A 60 12.20 -13.80 0.86
C GLY A 60 12.48 -12.33 0.58
N ILE A 61 11.45 -11.49 0.56
CA ILE A 61 11.61 -10.03 0.59
C ILE A 61 12.00 -9.70 2.04
N ARG A 62 13.32 -9.69 2.29
CA ARG A 62 13.89 -9.45 3.62
C ARG A 62 14.11 -7.96 3.83
N GLU A 63 13.35 -7.38 4.74
CA GLU A 63 13.43 -5.99 5.15
C GLU A 63 13.96 -5.86 6.59
N THR A 64 14.30 -4.64 7.00
CA THR A 64 14.64 -4.39 8.41
C THR A 64 13.36 -4.43 9.23
N VAL A 65 13.45 -4.79 10.51
CA VAL A 65 12.28 -4.77 11.42
C VAL A 65 11.60 -3.40 11.42
N LEU A 66 12.36 -2.31 11.31
CA LEU A 66 11.83 -0.96 11.25
C LEU A 66 11.02 -0.70 9.98
N ASN A 67 11.48 -1.21 8.83
CA ASN A 67 10.80 -1.05 7.55
C ASN A 67 9.47 -1.84 7.55
N SER A 68 9.50 -3.12 7.92
CA SER A 68 8.25 -3.91 8.06
C SER A 68 7.24 -3.28 9.05
N LEU A 69 7.71 -2.68 10.15
CA LEU A 69 6.81 -1.95 11.06
C LEU A 69 6.20 -0.71 10.41
N LEU A 70 7.01 0.04 9.66
CA LEU A 70 6.54 1.21 8.91
C LEU A 70 5.56 0.81 7.82
N ASP A 71 5.77 -0.32 7.15
CA ASP A 71 4.93 -0.81 6.06
C ASP A 71 3.60 -1.42 6.53
N VAL A 72 3.47 -1.75 7.83
CA VAL A 72 2.16 -1.93 8.51
C VAL A 72 1.54 -0.61 8.96
N PHE A 73 2.34 0.32 9.47
CA PHE A 73 1.83 1.59 10.01
C PHE A 73 1.31 2.52 8.91
N LEU A 74 2.02 2.62 7.79
CA LEU A 74 1.71 3.48 6.66
C LEU A 74 0.29 3.32 6.11
N PRO A 75 -0.20 2.11 5.80
CA PRO A 75 -1.54 1.92 5.27
C PRO A 75 -2.60 2.36 6.29
N VAL A 76 -2.36 2.12 7.58
CA VAL A 76 -3.28 2.55 8.65
C VAL A 76 -3.32 4.07 8.75
N ALA A 77 -2.15 4.73 8.74
CA ALA A 77 -2.07 6.19 8.78
C ALA A 77 -2.75 6.83 7.56
N ALA A 78 -2.46 6.32 6.35
CA ALA A 78 -3.05 6.79 5.11
C ALA A 78 -4.57 6.57 5.07
N TYR A 79 -5.06 5.43 5.56
CA TYR A 79 -6.47 5.14 5.73
C TYR A 79 -7.15 6.16 6.64
N ILE A 80 -6.57 6.45 7.82
CA ILE A 80 -7.13 7.38 8.80
C ILE A 80 -7.23 8.78 8.19
N ILE A 81 -6.15 9.26 7.56
CA ILE A 81 -6.11 10.59 6.95
C ILE A 81 -7.16 10.70 5.83
N THR A 82 -7.21 9.71 4.93
CA THR A 82 -8.16 9.69 3.81
C THR A 82 -9.61 9.68 4.32
N SER A 83 -9.91 8.78 5.26
CA SER A 83 -11.24 8.66 5.86
C SER A 83 -11.65 9.95 6.58
N TYR A 84 -10.72 10.57 7.32
CA TYR A 84 -10.97 11.81 8.03
C TYR A 84 -11.29 12.97 7.08
N VAL A 85 -10.56 13.10 5.97
CA VAL A 85 -10.84 14.10 4.93
C VAL A 85 -12.23 13.91 4.33
N LEU A 86 -12.62 12.66 4.03
CA LEU A 86 -13.95 12.35 3.47
C LEU A 86 -15.07 12.61 4.46
N LEU A 87 -14.83 12.46 5.77
CA LEU A 87 -15.81 12.79 6.80
C LEU A 87 -15.99 14.30 6.99
N LEU A 88 -14.97 15.10 6.67
CA LEU A 88 -15.01 16.55 6.83
C LEU A 88 -15.55 17.30 5.61
N GLN A 89 -15.56 16.68 4.44
CA GLN A 89 -15.85 17.35 3.17
C GLN A 89 -16.91 16.59 2.38
N PRO A 90 -17.98 17.26 1.91
CA PRO A 90 -19.07 16.62 1.17
C PRO A 90 -18.70 16.43 -0.30
N TYR A 91 -17.76 15.53 -0.59
CA TYR A 91 -17.40 15.18 -1.97
C TYR A 91 -18.49 14.34 -2.64
N HIS A 92 -18.69 14.53 -3.95
CA HIS A 92 -19.57 13.69 -4.73
C HIS A 92 -18.98 12.29 -4.92
N ARG A 93 -19.85 11.27 -4.96
CA ARG A 93 -19.43 9.86 -5.09
C ARG A 93 -18.69 9.62 -6.40
N GLU A 94 -19.06 10.30 -7.49
CA GLU A 94 -18.36 10.20 -8.77
C GLU A 94 -16.91 10.69 -8.68
N ASP A 95 -16.67 11.82 -7.99
CA ASP A 95 -15.33 12.39 -7.82
C ASP A 95 -14.43 11.44 -7.02
N ILE A 96 -14.97 10.89 -5.93
CA ILE A 96 -14.25 9.88 -5.11
C ILE A 96 -13.93 8.65 -5.96
N ALA A 97 -14.85 8.19 -6.79
CA ALA A 97 -14.63 7.03 -7.66
C ALA A 97 -13.52 7.29 -8.69
N VAL A 98 -13.51 8.46 -9.33
CA VAL A 98 -12.46 8.86 -10.29
C VAL A 98 -11.08 8.89 -9.62
N VAL A 99 -10.98 9.52 -8.44
CA VAL A 99 -9.72 9.59 -7.70
C VAL A 99 -9.29 8.20 -7.24
N SER A 100 -10.22 7.38 -6.73
CA SER A 100 -9.93 6.00 -6.31
C SER A 100 -9.38 5.15 -7.46
N ILE A 101 -9.94 5.28 -8.68
CA ILE A 101 -9.42 4.60 -9.87
C ILE A 101 -8.01 5.08 -10.21
N ALA A 102 -7.74 6.39 -10.15
CA ALA A 102 -6.40 6.92 -10.41
C ALA A 102 -5.36 6.39 -9.39
N VAL A 103 -5.72 6.36 -8.10
CA VAL A 103 -4.88 5.78 -7.05
C VAL A 103 -4.69 4.27 -7.27
N LEU A 104 -5.71 3.55 -7.72
CA LEU A 104 -5.63 2.11 -8.02
C LEU A 104 -4.65 1.84 -9.15
N ILE A 105 -4.68 2.63 -10.22
CA ILE A 105 -3.72 2.52 -11.33
C ILE A 105 -2.29 2.71 -10.82
N LEU A 106 -2.06 3.73 -9.99
CA LEU A 106 -0.75 3.98 -9.40
C LEU A 106 -0.31 2.83 -8.49
N TYR A 107 -1.20 2.33 -7.63
CA TYR A 107 -0.96 1.19 -6.74
C TYR A 107 -0.57 -0.08 -7.51
N LEU A 108 -1.29 -0.40 -8.59
CA LEU A 108 -0.99 -1.54 -9.44
C LEU A 108 0.34 -1.36 -10.15
N PHE A 109 0.60 -0.16 -10.67
CA PHE A 109 1.88 0.17 -11.31
C PHE A 109 3.06 -0.01 -10.35
N THR A 110 2.98 0.51 -9.12
CA THR A 110 4.06 0.39 -8.12
C THR A 110 4.26 -1.07 -7.71
N ASN A 111 3.20 -1.83 -7.47
CA ASN A 111 3.31 -3.25 -7.14
C ASN A 111 3.96 -4.06 -8.27
N ILE A 112 3.50 -3.89 -9.51
CA ILE A 112 4.02 -4.62 -10.67
C ILE A 112 5.49 -4.26 -10.90
N SER A 113 5.84 -2.98 -10.84
CA SER A 113 7.22 -2.52 -11.06
C SER A 113 8.16 -3.00 -9.95
N GLY A 114 7.75 -2.93 -8.68
CA GLY A 114 8.48 -3.48 -7.54
C GLY A 114 8.70 -4.99 -7.69
N TRP A 115 7.64 -5.74 -7.99
CA TRP A 115 7.73 -7.19 -8.19
C TRP A 115 8.66 -7.57 -9.35
N LEU A 116 8.59 -6.86 -10.48
CA LEU A 116 9.51 -7.10 -11.61
C LEU A 116 10.97 -6.78 -11.25
N ALA A 117 11.21 -5.72 -10.47
CA ALA A 117 12.54 -5.40 -9.97
C ALA A 117 13.06 -6.49 -9.02
N TYR A 118 12.23 -6.97 -8.09
CA TYR A 118 12.55 -8.10 -7.22
C TYR A 118 12.92 -9.35 -8.01
N ARG A 119 12.07 -9.76 -8.97
CA ARG A 119 12.34 -10.96 -9.78
C ARG A 119 13.60 -10.87 -10.63
N ARG A 120 13.95 -9.68 -11.14
CA ARG A 120 15.22 -9.48 -11.85
C ARG A 120 16.40 -9.76 -10.93
N ARG A 121 16.43 -9.14 -9.75
CA ARG A 121 17.48 -9.39 -8.75
C ARG A 121 17.56 -10.85 -8.34
N SER A 122 16.43 -11.49 -8.02
CA SER A 122 16.42 -12.86 -7.55
C SER A 122 16.88 -13.89 -8.60
N ARG A 123 16.71 -13.60 -9.90
CA ARG A 123 17.24 -14.42 -11.00
C ARG A 123 18.75 -14.25 -11.21
N ASP A 124 19.29 -13.08 -10.94
CA ASP A 124 20.72 -12.79 -11.14
C ASP A 124 21.62 -13.46 -10.09
N PHE A 125 21.06 -13.95 -8.97
CA PHE A 125 21.80 -14.68 -7.92
C PHE A 125 21.66 -16.21 -7.99
N THR A 126 21.10 -16.76 -9.07
CA THR A 126 20.92 -18.23 -9.26
C THR A 126 21.92 -18.86 -10.25
N TYR A 127 22.97 -18.13 -10.66
CA TYR A 127 24.07 -18.64 -11.48
C TYR A 127 25.42 -18.36 -10.84
#